data_AF-W1YEC3-F1
#
_entry.id   AF-W1YEC3-F1
#
_cell.length_a   1.000
_cell.length_b   1.000
_cell.length_c   1.000
_cell.angle_alpha   90.00
_cell.angle_beta   90.00
_cell.angle_gamma   90.00
#
_symmetry.space_group_name_H-M   'P 1'
#
loop_
_entity.id
_entity.type
_entity.pdbx_description
1 polymer ?
#
loop_
_entity_poly.entity_id
_entity_poly.type
_entity_poly.pdbx_seq_one_letter_code
_entity_poly.pdbx_strand_id
1 'polypeptide(L)'
;ILILLGLFPKLAAIVASIPNAVLGGAGIAMFGMIVASGIRSLGKVSFDGNHNLMLVAISIGVAMIPIAAPNFYANFPDWAQIILKSGITFGSIMAILLNLL
;
A
#
# COMPACT_ATOMS: atom_id res chain seq x y z
N ILE A 1 7.93 -14.21 -24.15
CA ILE A 1 9.01 -13.18 -24.21
C ILE A 1 9.74 -13.03 -22.87
N LEU A 2 9.04 -12.77 -21.75
CA LEU A 2 9.66 -12.59 -20.42
C LEU A 2 10.43 -13.84 -19.94
N ILE A 3 9.91 -15.04 -20.19
CA ILE A 3 10.60 -16.31 -19.91
C ILE A 3 11.93 -16.41 -20.65
N LEU A 4 11.95 -16.02 -21.93
CA LEU A 4 13.18 -16.02 -22.75
C LEU A 4 14.18 -14.98 -22.22
N LEU A 5 13.72 -13.75 -21.92
CA LEU A 5 14.57 -12.70 -21.35
C LEU A 5 15.18 -13.10 -20.00
N GLY A 6 14.46 -13.87 -19.18
CA GLY A 6 14.95 -14.39 -17.90
C GLY A 6 15.98 -15.52 -18.02
N LEU A 7 15.98 -16.27 -19.12
CA LEU A 7 16.91 -17.38 -19.38
C LEU A 7 18.28 -16.91 -19.91
N PHE A 8 18.41 -15.68 -20.40
CA PHE A 8 19.67 -15.15 -20.93
C PHE A 8 20.49 -14.39 -19.86
N PRO A 9 21.60 -14.97 -19.36
CA PRO A 9 22.38 -14.39 -18.26
C PRO A 9 23.02 -13.03 -18.59
N LYS A 10 23.30 -12.76 -19.87
CA LYS A 10 23.82 -11.47 -20.32
C LYS A 10 22.83 -10.32 -20.08
N LEU A 11 21.53 -10.58 -20.25
CA LEU A 11 20.48 -9.58 -20.00
C LEU A 11 20.29 -9.36 -18.50
N ALA A 12 20.35 -10.42 -17.70
CA ALA A 12 20.33 -10.31 -16.25
C ALA A 12 21.49 -9.46 -15.70
N ALA A 13 22.71 -9.61 -16.25
CA ALA A 13 23.86 -8.81 -15.87
C ALA A 13 23.68 -7.31 -16.18
N ILE A 14 23.05 -6.98 -17.32
CA ILE A 14 22.73 -5.59 -17.68
C ILE A 14 21.73 -5.01 -16.68
N VAL A 15 20.66 -5.75 -16.35
CA VAL A 15 19.66 -5.29 -15.36
C VAL A 15 20.27 -5.14 -13.97
N ALA A 16 21.16 -6.05 -13.56
CA ALA A 16 21.87 -5.98 -12.28
C ALA A 16 22.88 -4.82 -12.20
N SER A 17 23.35 -4.31 -13.34
CA SER A 17 24.24 -3.14 -13.40
C SER A 17 23.51 -1.80 -13.24
N ILE A 18 22.17 -1.79 -13.21
CA ILE A 18 21.38 -0.57 -13.06
C ILE A 18 21.61 0.02 -11.66
N PRO A 19 21.98 1.31 -11.55
CA PRO A 19 22.17 1.96 -10.26
C PRO A 19 20.89 1.96 -9.41
N ASN A 20 21.05 1.79 -8.10
CA ASN A 20 19.94 1.82 -7.13
C ASN A 20 19.11 3.12 -7.21
N ALA A 21 19.73 4.25 -7.56
CA ALA A 21 19.02 5.52 -7.73
C ALA A 21 17.96 5.46 -8.86
N VAL A 22 18.24 4.74 -9.95
CA VAL A 22 17.30 4.59 -11.09
C VAL A 22 16.18 3.64 -10.71
N LEU A 23 16.50 2.52 -10.05
CA LEU A 23 15.51 1.57 -9.55
C LEU A 23 14.59 2.23 -8.50
N GLY A 24 15.14 3.08 -7.63
CA GLY A 24 14.39 3.88 -6.68
C GLY A 24 13.44 4.86 -7.38
N GLY A 25 13.92 5.58 -8.39
CA GLY A 25 13.07 6.49 -9.19
C GLY A 25 11.95 5.77 -9.93
N ALA A 26 12.25 4.62 -10.55
CA ALA A 26 11.24 3.76 -11.16
C ALA A 26 10.23 3.24 -10.12
N GLY A 27 10.69 2.88 -8.93
CA GLY A 27 9.86 2.49 -7.79
C GLY A 27 8.91 3.60 -7.35
N ILE A 28 9.40 4.83 -7.19
CA ILE A 28 8.57 6.00 -6.84
C ILE A 28 7.48 6.22 -7.89
N ALA A 29 7.83 6.16 -9.18
CA ALA A 29 6.84 6.29 -10.26
C ALA A 29 5.79 5.17 -10.20
N MET A 30 6.19 3.91 -9.99
CA MET A 30 5.29 2.77 -9.89
C MET A 30 4.34 2.90 -8.69
N PHE A 31 4.86 3.17 -7.49
CA PHE A 31 4.04 3.34 -6.29
C PHE A 31 3.16 4.60 -6.36
N GLY A 32 3.67 5.69 -6.93
CA GLY A 32 2.90 6.91 -7.16
C GLY A 32 1.70 6.68 -8.08
N MET A 33 1.88 5.91 -9.16
CA MET A 33 0.78 5.52 -10.05
C MET A 33 -0.26 4.66 -9.34
N ILE A 34 0.15 3.75 -8.46
CA ILE A 34 -0.76 2.93 -7.64
C ILE A 34 -1.63 3.84 -6.75
N VAL A 35 -1.02 4.80 -6.05
CA VAL A 35 -1.74 5.77 -5.20
C VAL A 35 -2.70 6.62 -6.03
N ALA A 36 -2.24 7.16 -7.16
CA ALA A 36 -3.07 7.97 -8.06
C ALA A 36 -4.28 7.19 -8.59
N SER A 37 -4.09 5.90 -8.94
CA SER A 37 -5.19 5.02 -9.34
C SER A 37 -6.19 4.80 -8.19
N GLY A 38 -5.71 4.67 -6.96
CA GLY A 38 -6.56 4.59 -5.77
C GLY A 38 -7.43 5.83 -5.60
N ILE A 39 -6.83 7.03 -5.67
CA ILE A 39 -7.56 8.31 -5.61
C ILE A 39 -8.59 8.42 -6.74
N ARG A 40 -8.22 8.03 -7.97
CA ARG A 40 -9.16 8.01 -9.11
C ARG A 40 -10.34 7.08 -8.86
N SER A 41 -10.13 5.97 -8.15
CA SER A 41 -11.22 5.06 -7.78
C SER A 41 -12.14 5.69 -6.74
N LEU A 42 -11.59 6.39 -5.74
CA LEU A 42 -12.37 7.12 -4.73
C LEU A 42 -13.23 8.23 -5.36
N GLY A 43 -12.73 8.88 -6.41
CA GLY A 43 -13.48 9.91 -7.15
C GLY A 43 -14.76 9.43 -7.85
N LYS A 44 -15.01 8.11 -7.90
CA LYS A 44 -16.27 7.55 -8.42
C LYS A 44 -17.39 7.47 -7.36
N VAL A 45 -17.05 7.69 -6.10
CA VAL A 45 -18.00 7.62 -4.97
C VAL A 45 -18.58 9.01 -4.72
N SER A 46 -19.88 9.10 -4.43
CA SER A 46 -20.46 10.37 -3.96
C SER A 46 -20.02 10.63 -2.51
N PHE A 47 -19.48 11.82 -2.28
CA PHE A 47 -19.18 12.34 -0.96
C PHE A 47 -20.26 13.34 -0.50
N ASP A 48 -21.50 13.17 -0.97
CA ASP A 48 -22.63 13.96 -0.50
C ASP A 48 -22.96 13.55 0.94
N GLY A 49 -22.54 14.38 1.90
CA GLY A 49 -22.62 14.13 3.34
C GLY A 49 -21.29 13.67 3.96
N ASN A 50 -21.33 13.31 5.25
CA ASN A 50 -20.11 13.04 6.02
C ASN A 50 -19.72 11.55 6.11
N HIS A 51 -20.60 10.62 5.69
CA HIS A 51 -20.40 9.20 5.96
C HIS A 51 -19.20 8.62 5.18
N ASN A 52 -19.21 8.73 3.85
CA ASN A 52 -18.10 8.25 3.01
C ASN A 52 -16.79 9.02 3.26
N LEU A 53 -16.88 10.30 3.61
CA LEU A 53 -15.72 11.13 3.94
C LEU A 53 -15.08 10.67 5.25
N MET A 54 -15.89 10.44 6.28
CA MET A 54 -15.42 9.94 7.58
C MET A 54 -14.87 8.52 7.49
N LEU A 55 -15.50 7.66 6.69
CA LEU A 55 -15.02 6.30 6.38
C LEU A 55 -13.59 6.35 5.81
N VAL A 56 -13.37 7.16 4.78
CA VAL A 56 -12.05 7.30 4.14
C VAL A 56 -11.04 7.90 5.12
N ALA A 57 -11.41 8.97 5.84
CA ALA A 57 -10.52 9.65 6.77
C ALA A 57 -10.04 8.72 7.90
N ILE A 58 -10.97 7.98 8.54
CA ILE A 58 -10.63 7.05 9.61
C ILE A 58 -9.81 5.88 9.08
N SER A 59 -10.18 5.30 7.94
CA SER A 59 -9.46 4.15 7.37
C SER A 59 -8.02 4.50 7.02
N ILE A 60 -7.78 5.68 6.44
CA ILE A 60 -6.43 6.17 6.15
C ILE A 60 -5.67 6.47 7.43
N GLY A 61 -6.29 7.16 8.40
CA GLY A 61 -5.66 7.47 9.68
C GLY A 61 -5.20 6.21 10.43
N VAL A 62 -6.05 5.18 10.44
CA VAL A 62 -5.76 3.88 11.04
C VAL A 62 -4.65 3.14 10.28
N ALA A 63 -4.64 3.20 8.95
CA ALA A 63 -3.58 2.61 8.12
C ALA A 63 -2.19 3.21 8.40
N MET A 64 -2.12 4.44 8.92
CA MET A 64 -0.85 5.11 9.26
C MET A 64 -0.27 4.71 10.62
N ILE A 65 -1.05 4.05 11.49
CA ILE A 65 -0.62 3.70 12.87
C ILE A 65 0.70 2.91 12.89
N PRO A 66 0.93 1.87 12.07
CA PRO A 66 2.20 1.13 12.11
C PRO A 66 3.43 1.99 11.78
N ILE A 67 3.23 3.06 11.00
CA ILE A 67 4.30 3.99 10.60
C ILE A 67 4.49 5.08 11.68
N ALA A 68 3.40 5.63 12.19
CA ALA A 68 3.41 6.70 13.19
C ALA A 68 3.79 6.20 14.60
N ALA A 69 3.40 4.97 14.95
CA ALA A 69 3.63 4.36 16.25
C ALA A 69 4.05 2.87 16.09
N PRO A 70 5.33 2.59 15.76
CA PRO A 70 5.81 1.24 15.47
C PRO A 70 5.61 0.23 16.62
N ASN A 71 5.62 0.72 17.86
CA ASN A 71 5.48 -0.08 19.07
C ASN A 71 4.02 -0.24 19.55
N PHE A 72 3.04 0.33 18.84
CA PHE A 72 1.64 0.31 19.25
C PHE A 72 1.10 -1.12 19.43
N TYR A 73 1.51 -2.04 18.55
CA TYR A 73 1.07 -3.44 18.58
C TYR A 73 2.02 -4.38 19.34
N ALA A 74 2.98 -3.86 20.10
CA ALA A 74 4.00 -4.69 20.76
C ALA A 74 3.43 -5.70 21.77
N ASN A 75 2.28 -5.38 22.38
CA ASN A 75 1.61 -6.24 23.37
C ASN A 75 0.57 -7.19 22.74
N PHE A 76 0.42 -7.18 21.41
CA PHE A 76 -0.52 -8.07 20.72
C PHE A 76 0.14 -9.43 20.45
N PRO A 77 -0.66 -10.52 20.37
CA PRO A 77 -0.12 -11.84 20.02
C PRO A 77 0.47 -11.84 18.59
N ASP A 78 1.49 -12.68 18.37
CA ASP A 78 2.28 -12.67 17.13
C ASP A 78 1.44 -12.79 15.85
N TRP A 79 0.42 -13.65 15.87
CA TRP A 79 -0.49 -13.82 14.73
C TRP A 79 -1.22 -12.53 14.36
N ALA A 80 -1.57 -11.70 15.35
CA ALA A 80 -2.25 -10.43 15.13
C ALA A 80 -1.27 -9.36 14.67
N GLN A 81 -0.03 -9.37 15.17
CA GLN A 81 1.01 -8.44 14.73
C GLN A 81 1.32 -8.55 13.23
N ILE A 82 1.28 -9.76 12.66
CA ILE A 82 1.50 -9.98 11.22
C ILE A 82 0.50 -9.19 10.37
N ILE A 83 -0.76 -9.14 10.80
CA ILE A 83 -1.85 -8.47 10.08
C ILE A 83 -1.89 -6.98 10.41
N LEU A 84 -1.80 -6.63 11.70
CA LEU A 84 -1.96 -5.28 12.23
C LEU A 84 -0.77 -4.34 11.93
N LYS A 85 0.45 -4.88 11.83
CA LYS A 85 1.62 -4.09 11.40
C LYS A 85 1.58 -3.73 9.92
N SER A 86 0.77 -4.41 9.11
CA SER A 86 0.52 -4.02 7.73
C SER A 86 -0.53 -2.91 7.68
N GLY A 87 -0.09 -1.67 7.44
CA GLY A 87 -0.99 -0.52 7.34
C GLY A 87 -2.05 -0.68 6.25
N ILE A 88 -1.70 -1.31 5.12
CA ILE A 88 -2.63 -1.60 4.02
C ILE A 88 -3.71 -2.58 4.46
N THR A 89 -3.31 -3.67 5.12
CA THR A 89 -4.25 -4.71 5.57
C THR A 89 -5.17 -4.17 6.65
N PHE A 90 -4.63 -3.51 7.66
CA PHE A 90 -5.44 -2.97 8.76
C PHE A 90 -6.38 -1.84 8.29
N GLY A 91 -5.90 -0.93 7.43
CA GLY A 91 -6.73 0.10 6.81
C GLY A 91 -7.88 -0.47 5.95
N SER A 92 -7.62 -1.55 5.21
CA SER A 92 -8.67 -2.23 4.41
C SER A 92 -9.74 -2.88 5.29
N ILE A 93 -9.33 -3.54 6.37
CA ILE A 93 -10.26 -4.10 7.35
C ILE A 93 -11.12 -2.99 7.97
N MET A 94 -10.50 -1.87 8.36
CA MET A 94 -11.21 -0.73 8.93
C MET A 94 -12.22 -0.15 7.94
N ALA A 95 -11.85 0.01 6.66
CA ALA A 95 -12.76 0.50 5.62
C ALA A 95 -13.98 -0.41 5.44
N ILE A 96 -13.78 -1.73 5.44
CA ILE A 96 -14.87 -2.70 5.33
C ILE A 96 -15.79 -2.64 6.55
N LEU A 97 -15.21 -2.61 7.76
CA LEU A 97 -15.99 -2.53 9.00
C LEU A 97 -16.82 -1.24 9.07
N LEU A 98 -16.24 -0.10 8.71
CA LEU A 98 -16.94 1.18 8.69
C LEU A 98 -18.02 1.24 7.60
N ASN A 99 -17.84 0.56 6.47
CA ASN A 99 -18.86 0.49 5.43
C ASN A 99 -20.07 -0.36 5.82
N LEU A 100 -19.89 -1.29 6.76
CA LEU A 100 -20.95 -2.19 7.23
C LEU A 100 -21.79 -1.59 8.37
N LEU A 101 -21.30 -0.52 9.00
CA LEU A 101 -21.96 0.19 10.10
C LEU A 101 -22.87 1.31 9.59
#